data_AF-A0A933K3P0-F1
#
_entry.id   AF-A0A933K3P0-F1
#
_cell.length_a   1.000
_cell.length_b   1.000
_cell.length_c   1.000
_cell.angle_alpha   90.00
_cell.angle_beta   90.00
_cell.angle_gamma   90.00
#
_symmetry.space_group_name_H-M   'P 1'
#
loop_
_entity.id
_entity.type
_entity.pdbx_description
1 polymer ?
#
loop_
_entity_poly.entity_id
_entity_poly.type
_entity_poly.pdbx_seq_one_letter_code
_entity_poly.pdbx_strand_id
1 'polypeptide(L)' 'MASTVALLWVLDRPVSDLANEPDELAKISLEQAHGTARRYAAPSQMRILVVGDRSKVEDGLKKVGAGPVVILDSMGQPVK' A
#
# COMPACT_ATOMS: atom_id res chain seq x y z
N MET A 1 -12.93 0.79 -20.69
CA MET A 1 -12.93 -0.68 -20.84
C MET A 1 -11.73 -1.21 -21.63
N ALA A 2 -11.26 -0.55 -22.70
CA ALA A 2 -10.05 -0.96 -23.43
C ALA A 2 -8.78 -1.02 -22.55
N SER A 3 -8.62 -0.12 -21.57
CA SER A 3 -7.50 -0.10 -20.64
C SER A 3 -7.43 -1.33 -19.73
N THR A 4 -8.57 -1.83 -19.25
CA THR A 4 -8.62 -2.99 -18.34
C THR A 4 -8.29 -4.29 -19.06
N VAL A 5 -8.76 -4.47 -20.30
CA VAL A 5 -8.43 -5.65 -21.13
C VAL A 5 -6.93 -5.68 -21.45
N ALA A 6 -6.33 -4.53 -21.77
CA ALA A 6 -4.89 -4.44 -22.00
C ALA A 6 -4.08 -4.81 -20.74
N LEU A 7 -4.53 -4.40 -19.55
CA LEU A 7 -3.89 -4.76 -18.29
C LEU A 7 -3.93 -6.27 -18.02
N LEU A 8 -5.06 -6.92 -18.26
CA LEU A 8 -5.17 -8.38 -18.10
C LEU A 8 -4.22 -9.13 -19.03
N TRP A 9 -4.09 -8.69 -20.29
CA TRP A 9 -3.13 -9.27 -21.23
C TRP A 9 -1.68 -9.10 -20.75
N VAL A 10 -1.30 -7.91 -20.27
CA VAL A 10 0.05 -7.66 -19.72
C VAL A 10 0.35 -8.51 -18.49
N LEU A 11 -0.65 -8.77 -17.65
CA LEU A 11 -0.52 -9.57 -16.43
C LEU A 11 -0.68 -11.08 -16.67
N ASP A 12 -0.87 -11.52 -17.92
CA ASP A 12 -1.19 -12.91 -18.30
C ASP A 12 -2.40 -13.47 -17.53
N ARG A 13 -3.43 -12.62 -17.36
CA ARG A 13 -4.67 -12.94 -16.65
C ARG A 13 -5.82 -13.17 -17.64
N PRO A 14 -6.70 -14.14 -17.40
CA PRO A 14 -7.80 -14.43 -18.30
C PRO A 14 -8.86 -13.33 -18.27
N VAL A 15 -9.53 -13.11 -19.40
CA VAL A 15 -10.61 -12.11 -19.53
C VAL A 15 -11.79 -12.42 -18.61
N SER A 16 -11.98 -13.70 -18.24
CA SER A 16 -12.99 -14.15 -17.28
C SER A 16 -12.87 -13.49 -15.90
N ASP A 17 -11.67 -13.00 -15.55
CA ASP A 17 -11.47 -12.29 -14.28
C ASP A 17 -12.33 -11.03 -14.18
N LEU A 18 -12.63 -10.35 -15.30
CA LEU A 18 -13.54 -9.20 -15.30
C LEU A 18 -14.96 -9.55 -14.84
N ALA A 19 -15.41 -10.76 -15.17
CA ALA A 19 -16.73 -11.25 -14.81
C ALA A 19 -16.74 -11.86 -13.41
N ASN A 20 -15.68 -12.60 -13.05
CA ASN A 20 -15.63 -13.38 -11.82
C ASN A 20 -15.20 -12.54 -10.60
N GLU A 21 -14.32 -11.56 -10.76
CA GLU A 21 -13.78 -10.77 -9.64
C GLU A 21 -14.87 -10.06 -8.83
N PRO A 22 -15.87 -9.37 -9.44
CA PRO A 22 -16.96 -8.75 -8.68
C PRO A 22 -17.77 -9.76 -7.86
N ASP A 23 -18.08 -10.92 -8.45
CA ASP A 23 -18.86 -11.98 -7.81
C ASP A 23 -18.11 -12.61 -6.63
N GLU A 24 -16.80 -12.81 -6.77
CA GLU A 24 -15.96 -13.33 -5.68
C GLU A 24 -15.76 -12.31 -4.57
N LEU A 25 -15.57 -11.03 -4.90
CA LEU A 25 -15.47 -9.96 -3.90
C LEU A 25 -16.77 -9.79 -3.10
N ALA A 26 -17.93 -9.95 -3.74
CA ALA A 26 -19.23 -9.85 -3.07
C ALA A 26 -19.48 -10.97 -2.05
N LYS A 27 -18.77 -12.10 -2.16
CA LYS A 27 -18.88 -13.25 -1.23
C LYS A 27 -18.04 -13.09 0.03
N ILE A 28 -17.14 -12.09 0.09
CA ILE A 28 -16.22 -11.93 1.21
C ILE A 28 -17.00 -11.60 2.49
N SER A 29 -16.80 -12.42 3.52
CA SER A 29 -17.37 -12.19 4.85
C SER A 29 -16.54 -11.18 5.66
N LEU A 30 -17.19 -10.56 6.65
CA LEU A 30 -16.51 -9.66 7.59
C LEU A 30 -15.39 -10.38 8.35
N GLU A 31 -15.57 -11.66 8.69
CA GLU A 31 -14.56 -12.47 9.35
C GLU A 31 -13.32 -12.66 8.48
N GLN A 32 -13.50 -12.96 7.19
CA GLN A 32 -12.41 -13.10 6.23
C GLN A 32 -11.65 -11.78 6.03
N ALA A 33 -12.37 -10.66 5.96
CA ALA A 33 -11.76 -9.33 5.89
C ALA A 33 -10.91 -9.03 7.14
N HIS A 34 -11.45 -9.27 8.34
CA HIS A 34 -10.70 -9.08 9.59
C HIS A 34 -9.53 -10.04 9.73
N GLY A 35 -9.67 -11.31 9.31
CA GLY A 35 -8.58 -12.28 9.29
C GLY A 35 -7.42 -11.85 8.40
N THR A 36 -7.74 -11.34 7.20
CA THR A 36 -6.75 -10.80 6.25
C THR A 36 -6.08 -9.54 6.80
N ALA A 37 -6.85 -8.63 7.41
CA ALA A 37 -6.32 -7.43 8.03
C ALA A 37 -5.34 -7.77 9.17
N ARG A 38 -5.67 -8.73 10.05
CA ARG A 38 -4.74 -9.18 11.10
C ARG A 38 -3.43 -9.74 10.55
N ARG A 39 -3.47 -10.37 9.37
CA ARG A 39 -2.29 -10.97 8.74
C ARG A 39 -1.38 -9.95 8.06
N TYR A 40 -1.94 -8.95 7.39
CA TYR A 40 -1.17 -8.04 6.53
C TYR A 40 -1.13 -6.60 7.03
N ALA A 41 -2.16 -6.12 7.72
CA ALA A 41 -2.20 -4.80 8.33
C ALA A 41 -1.63 -4.87 9.75
N ALA A 42 -0.32 -5.07 9.86
CA ALA A 42 0.41 -5.09 11.13
C ALA A 42 1.02 -3.69 11.40
N PRO A 43 0.44 -2.86 12.30
CA PRO A 43 0.91 -1.50 12.52
C PRO A 43 2.38 -1.43 12.99
N SER A 44 2.84 -2.44 13.72
CA SER A 44 4.23 -2.56 14.18
C SER A 44 5.23 -2.81 13.04
N GLN A 45 4.77 -3.27 11.88
CA GLN A 45 5.59 -3.49 10.68
C GLN A 45 5.34 -2.42 9.61
N MET A 46 4.49 -1.43 9.90
CA MET A 46 4.15 -0.35 8.99
C MET A 46 5.35 0.58 8.81
N ARG A 47 5.61 0.97 7.57
CA ARG A 47 6.63 1.95 7.22
C ARG A 47 5.95 3.11 6.50
N ILE A 48 6.21 4.33 6.94
CA ILE A 48 5.65 5.54 6.34
C ILE A 48 6.78 6.26 5.61
N LEU A 49 6.62 6.47 4.30
CA LEU A 49 7.51 7.32 3.49
C LEU A 49 6.83 8.66 3.27
N VAL A 50 7.48 9.74 3.70
CA VAL A 50 7.02 11.11 3.48
C VAL A 50 7.99 11.80 2.53
N VAL A 51 7.47 12.29 1.41
CA VAL A 51 8.25 12.99 0.38
C VAL A 51 7.83 14.45 0.36
N GLY A 52 8.80 15.36 0.54
CA GLY A 52 8.55 16.80 0.55
C GLY A 52 9.76 17.59 1.02
N ASP A 53 9.57 18.90 1.18
CA ASP A 53 10.58 19.78 1.77
C ASP A 53 10.80 19.40 3.24
N ARG A 54 12.00 18.88 3.53
CA ARG A 54 12.42 18.42 4.86
C ARG A 54 12.17 19.48 5.93
N SER A 55 12.45 20.75 5.63
CA SER A 55 12.31 21.86 6.58
C SER A 55 10.87 22.07 7.07
N LYS A 56 9.87 21.59 6.31
CA LYS A 56 8.45 21.76 6.63
C LYS A 56 7.83 20.54 7.30
N VAL A 57 8.41 19.35 7.09
CA VAL A 57 7.79 18.08 7.52
C VAL A 57 8.48 17.46 8.74
N GLU A 58 9.78 17.67 8.93
CA GLU A 58 10.54 16.96 9.97
C GLU A 58 10.02 17.24 11.39
N ASP A 59 9.70 18.50 11.71
CA ASP A 59 9.17 18.87 13.02
C ASP A 59 7.78 18.28 13.28
N GLY A 60 6.94 18.21 12.26
CA GLY A 60 5.63 17.58 12.34
C GLY A 60 5.75 16.09 12.63
N LEU A 61 6.67 15.40 11.94
CA LEU A 61 6.90 13.96 12.12
C LEU A 61 7.45 13.64 13.52
N LYS A 62 8.37 14.46 14.02
CA LYS A 62 8.87 14.33 15.40
C LYS A 62 7.76 14.51 16.44
N LYS A 63 6.86 15.48 16.23
CA LYS A 63 5.73 15.75 17.14
C LYS A 63 4.68 14.64 17.16
N VAL A 64 4.41 14.00 16.02
CA VAL A 64 3.44 12.89 15.92
C VAL A 64 3.94 11.65 16.67
N GLY A 65 5.26 11.49 16.83
CA GLY A 65 5.82 10.37 17.59
C GLY A 65 5.57 9.00 16.94
N ALA A 66 5.41 8.95 15.62
CA ALA A 66 5.10 7.73 14.86
C ALA A 66 6.27 6.73 14.75
N GLY A 67 7.38 6.98 15.45
CA GLY A 67 8.56 6.13 15.48
C GLY A 67 9.84 6.84 15.03
N PRO A 68 10.95 6.11 14.87
CA PRO A 68 12.23 6.65 14.42
C PRO A 68 12.13 7.22 13.01
N VAL A 69 12.56 8.48 12.83
CA VAL A 69 12.61 9.12 11.52
C VAL A 69 13.97 8.83 10.88
N VAL A 70 13.97 8.21 9.71
CA VAL A 70 15.16 7.98 8.89
C VAL A 70 15.08 8.91 7.68
N ILE A 71 16.12 9.70 7.46
CA ILE A 71 16.22 10.58 6.29
C ILE A 71 16.88 9.80 5.16
N LEU A 72 16.20 9.74 4.02
CA LEU A 72 16.68 9.06 2.83
C LEU A 72 17.10 10.08 1.77
N ASP A 73 18.14 9.77 1.01
CA ASP A 73 18.51 10.50 -0.20
C ASP A 73 17.63 10.11 -1.40
N SER A 74 17.92 10.68 -2.57
CA SER A 74 17.19 10.39 -3.82
C SER A 74 17.33 8.95 -4.31
N MET A 75 18.32 8.21 -3.79
CA MET A 75 18.56 6.79 -4.11
C MET A 75 17.96 5.86 -3.04
N GLY A 76 17.29 6.41 -2.03
CA GLY A 76 16.69 5.66 -0.93
C GLY A 76 17.71 5.19 0.12
N GLN A 77 18.92 5.75 0.13
CA GLN A 77 19.94 5.43 1.14
C GLN A 77 19.85 6.38 2.34
N PRO A 78 20.09 5.89 3.57
CA PRO A 78 20.12 6.76 4.74
C PRO A 78 21.22 7.82 4.62
N VAL A 79 20.84 9.09 4.79
CA VAL A 79 21.80 10.19 4.89
C VAL A 79 22.43 10.13 6.29
N LYS A 80 23.75 9.93 6.35
CA LYS A 80 24.52 9.93 7.61
C LYS A 80 24.57 11.32 8.25
#